data_AF-A0A819WP97-F1
#
_entry.id   AF-A0A819WP97-F1
#
_cell.length_a   1.000
_cell.length_b   1.000
_cell.length_c   1.000
_cell.angle_alpha   90.00
_cell.angle_beta   90.00
_cell.angle_gamma   90.00
#
_symmetry.space_group_name_H-M   'P 1'
#
loop_
_entity.id
_entity.type
_entity.pdbx_description
1 polymer ?
#
loop_
_entity_poly.entity_id
_entity_poly.type
_entity_poly.pdbx_seq_one_letter_code
_entity_poly.pdbx_strand_id
1 'polypeptide(L)'
;MSNSKSINDILLCDDNERLEHLIQIFAKYQMAGKRYEARAWHAHFRRIAIDPVVFYRHNATLFYEDNQYDHETFQVMEPTCIHGDLHIGQFQYYFDDVKHERVLKIRRHKKIIAPFTWDLKRLATNLVLVAYYQGFSDVEIIEILHVFIRQYIKNVTIRIDKINLCRQYSDKNEQSHQLKSCLAHRQISVIGSIPIQHDMHDIDWKKLDTVASLMILAEQLAIVVANSHCQPPVSISSIQNLIENNAEHCTHVIETALSSKTQQQELINDICLFSIIYAEIAERDHRLFFKHFRNERIFNGINVLNHTRIPHPLADARSLSILIV
;
A
#
# COMPACT_ATOMS: atom_id res chain seq x y z
N MET A 1 -2.94 7.45 -28.64
CA MET A 1 -4.19 7.61 -27.89
C MET A 1 -4.27 6.40 -26.97
N SER A 2 -3.90 6.58 -25.70
CA SER A 2 -3.88 5.49 -24.72
C SER A 2 -5.32 5.23 -24.29
N ASN A 3 -5.89 4.08 -24.65
CA ASN A 3 -7.17 3.63 -24.10
C ASN A 3 -6.93 3.39 -22.61
N SER A 4 -7.45 4.26 -21.75
CA SER A 4 -7.48 4.01 -20.31
C SER A 4 -8.36 2.78 -20.07
N LYS A 5 -7.74 1.64 -19.72
CA LYS A 5 -8.51 0.48 -19.24
C LYS A 5 -9.03 0.85 -17.84
N SER A 6 -10.34 0.93 -17.71
CA SER A 6 -11.02 0.98 -16.43
C SER A 6 -10.98 -0.40 -15.76
N ILE A 7 -11.22 -0.46 -14.44
CA ILE A 7 -11.36 -1.73 -13.72
C ILE A 7 -12.46 -2.62 -14.32
N ASN A 8 -13.50 -2.02 -14.90
CA ASN A 8 -14.56 -2.72 -15.61
C ASN A 8 -14.05 -3.40 -16.88
N ASP A 9 -13.12 -2.78 -17.60
CA ASP A 9 -12.51 -3.41 -18.78
C ASP A 9 -11.71 -4.65 -18.39
N ILE A 10 -11.08 -4.65 -17.22
CA ILE A 10 -10.36 -5.82 -16.68
C ILE A 10 -11.34 -6.94 -16.32
N LEU A 11 -12.47 -6.60 -15.71
CA LEU A 11 -13.52 -7.59 -15.39
C LEU A 11 -14.12 -8.22 -16.65
N LEU A 12 -14.34 -7.42 -17.69
CA LEU A 12 -15.01 -7.85 -18.92
C LEU A 12 -14.07 -8.50 -19.95
N CYS A 13 -12.76 -8.27 -19.86
CA CYS A 13 -11.81 -8.91 -20.78
C CYS A 13 -11.78 -10.43 -20.59
N ASP A 14 -11.51 -11.18 -21.66
CA ASP A 14 -11.46 -12.64 -21.60
C ASP A 14 -10.17 -13.14 -20.91
N ASP A 15 -10.15 -14.43 -20.55
CA ASP A 15 -9.04 -15.04 -19.82
C ASP A 15 -7.73 -15.09 -20.64
N ASN A 16 -7.79 -15.14 -21.97
CA ASN A 16 -6.59 -15.12 -22.81
C ASN A 16 -6.02 -13.71 -22.89
N GLU A 17 -6.87 -12.69 -23.11
CA GLU A 17 -6.45 -11.29 -23.09
C GLU A 17 -5.83 -10.93 -21.75
N ARG A 18 -6.47 -11.31 -20.63
CA ARG A 18 -5.92 -11.08 -19.30
C ARG A 18 -4.59 -11.79 -19.10
N LEU A 19 -4.48 -13.05 -19.52
CA LEU A 19 -3.23 -13.81 -19.41
C LEU A 19 -2.08 -13.18 -20.22
N GLU A 20 -2.35 -12.69 -21.43
CA GLU A 20 -1.35 -12.01 -22.24
C GLU A 20 -0.85 -10.74 -21.55
N HIS A 21 -1.75 -9.97 -20.94
CA HIS A 21 -1.37 -8.81 -20.12
C HIS A 21 -0.50 -9.22 -18.92
N LEU A 22 -0.84 -10.27 -18.19
CA LEU A 22 -0.01 -10.80 -17.10
C LEU A 22 1.40 -11.16 -17.57
N ILE A 23 1.51 -11.87 -18.70
CA ILE A 23 2.79 -12.26 -19.30
C ILE A 23 3.62 -11.02 -19.67
N GLN A 24 2.99 -10.01 -20.27
CA GLN A 24 3.65 -8.76 -20.62
C GLN A 24 4.19 -8.04 -19.38
N ILE A 25 3.40 -7.91 -18.31
CA ILE A 25 3.82 -7.28 -17.05
C ILE A 25 4.97 -8.06 -16.40
N PHE A 26 4.92 -9.39 -16.37
CA PHE A 26 6.01 -10.21 -15.81
C PHE A 26 7.29 -10.08 -16.63
N ALA A 27 7.20 -10.11 -17.96
CA ALA A 27 8.34 -9.89 -18.83
C ALA A 27 8.96 -8.50 -18.61
N LYS A 28 8.12 -7.46 -18.54
CA LYS A 28 8.51 -6.06 -18.39
C LYS A 28 9.21 -5.78 -17.06
N TYR A 29 8.63 -6.22 -15.94
CA TYR A 29 9.09 -5.79 -14.61
C TYR A 29 9.78 -6.85 -13.76
N GLN A 30 9.41 -8.12 -13.91
CA GLN A 30 9.94 -9.17 -13.04
C GLN A 30 11.18 -9.84 -13.61
N MET A 31 11.33 -9.84 -14.94
CA MET A 31 12.38 -10.55 -15.67
C MET A 31 13.49 -9.64 -16.20
N ALA A 32 13.22 -8.33 -16.27
CA ALA A 32 14.17 -7.30 -16.63
C ALA A 32 15.47 -7.33 -15.79
N GLY A 33 16.53 -7.94 -16.33
CA GLY A 33 17.87 -8.00 -15.73
C GLY A 33 18.22 -9.28 -14.96
N LYS A 34 17.32 -10.26 -14.83
CA LYS A 34 17.59 -11.55 -14.13
C LYS A 34 17.84 -12.73 -15.07
N ARG A 35 18.11 -12.45 -16.35
CA ARG A 35 18.10 -13.41 -17.46
C ARG A 35 18.95 -14.67 -17.31
N TYR A 36 19.84 -14.70 -16.33
CA TYR A 36 20.89 -15.69 -16.25
C TYR A 36 20.59 -16.90 -15.34
N GLU A 37 19.46 -16.95 -14.62
CA GLU A 37 19.15 -18.10 -13.75
C GLU A 37 17.69 -18.55 -13.83
N ALA A 38 17.37 -19.39 -14.83
CA ALA A 38 16.06 -20.02 -14.98
C ALA A 38 15.56 -20.72 -13.68
N ARG A 39 16.48 -21.24 -12.86
CA ARG A 39 16.17 -21.86 -11.56
C ARG A 39 15.63 -20.85 -10.53
N ALA A 40 16.21 -19.65 -10.48
CA ALA A 40 15.78 -18.60 -9.53
C ALA A 40 14.36 -18.13 -9.83
N TRP A 41 13.97 -18.08 -11.10
CA TRP A 41 12.61 -17.74 -11.51
C TRP A 41 11.60 -18.83 -11.22
N HIS A 42 11.92 -20.09 -11.52
CA HIS A 42 11.08 -21.21 -11.12
C HIS A 42 10.85 -21.24 -9.61
N ALA A 43 11.88 -20.97 -8.81
CA ALA A 43 11.75 -20.87 -7.36
C ALA A 43 10.83 -19.69 -6.94
N HIS A 44 11.00 -18.51 -7.56
CA HIS A 44 10.14 -17.37 -7.31
C HIS A 44 8.68 -17.63 -7.68
N PHE A 45 8.43 -18.16 -8.88
CA PHE A 45 7.09 -18.45 -9.40
C PHE A 45 6.40 -19.56 -8.61
N ARG A 46 7.13 -20.62 -8.22
CA ARG A 46 6.62 -21.62 -7.27
C ARG A 46 6.17 -21.00 -5.95
N ARG A 47 6.94 -20.04 -5.42
CA ARG A 47 6.61 -19.37 -4.16
C ARG A 47 5.36 -18.51 -4.29
N ILE A 48 5.18 -17.78 -5.40
CA ILE A 48 4.01 -16.92 -5.60
C ILE A 48 2.78 -17.68 -6.09
N ALA A 49 2.94 -18.92 -6.56
CA ALA A 49 1.85 -19.80 -6.97
C ALA A 49 1.03 -20.38 -5.80
N ILE A 50 1.51 -20.25 -4.55
CA ILE A 50 0.97 -20.95 -3.38
C ILE A 50 -0.49 -20.59 -3.11
N ASP A 51 -0.82 -19.30 -3.05
CA ASP A 51 -2.15 -18.80 -2.74
C ASP A 51 -2.30 -17.35 -3.26
N PRO A 52 -3.54 -16.86 -3.47
CA PRO A 52 -3.77 -15.53 -4.03
C PRO A 52 -3.24 -14.40 -3.15
N VAL A 53 -3.19 -14.57 -1.82
CA VAL A 53 -2.62 -13.58 -0.90
C VAL A 53 -1.13 -13.40 -1.18
N VAL A 54 -0.38 -14.49 -1.28
CA VAL A 54 1.05 -14.46 -1.59
C VAL A 54 1.28 -13.96 -3.00
N PHE A 55 0.47 -14.39 -3.98
CA PHE A 55 0.53 -13.88 -5.35
C PHE A 55 0.38 -12.35 -5.37
N TYR A 56 -0.70 -11.82 -4.82
CA TYR A 56 -0.98 -10.38 -4.83
C TYR A 56 0.14 -9.56 -4.18
N ARG A 57 0.64 -10.00 -3.01
CA ARG A 57 1.73 -9.33 -2.29
C ARG A 57 2.99 -9.13 -3.13
N HIS A 58 3.29 -10.06 -4.04
CA HIS A 58 4.49 -10.02 -4.87
C HIS A 58 4.30 -9.32 -6.23
N ASN A 59 3.09 -8.86 -6.53
CA ASN A 59 2.71 -8.34 -7.85
C ASN A 59 2.24 -6.88 -7.78
N ALA A 60 2.94 -6.05 -7.01
CA ALA A 60 2.65 -4.61 -6.90
C ALA A 60 2.59 -3.93 -8.28
N THR A 61 3.52 -4.28 -9.18
CA THR A 61 3.57 -3.72 -10.55
C THR A 61 2.29 -3.95 -11.34
N LEU A 62 1.65 -5.12 -11.19
CA LEU A 62 0.40 -5.43 -11.87
C LEU A 62 -0.72 -4.54 -11.34
N PHE A 63 -0.80 -4.39 -10.01
CA PHE A 63 -1.70 -3.42 -9.37
C PHE A 63 -1.53 -2.03 -9.97
N TYR A 64 -0.29 -1.53 -10.08
CA TYR A 64 -0.09 -0.18 -10.61
C TYR A 64 -0.37 -0.04 -12.09
N GLU A 65 -0.06 -1.03 -12.92
CA GLU A 65 -0.38 -0.98 -14.35
C GLU A 65 -1.88 -0.99 -14.60
N ASP A 66 -2.63 -1.76 -13.81
CA ASP A 66 -4.09 -1.79 -13.89
C ASP A 66 -4.75 -0.49 -13.41
N ASN A 67 -4.07 0.27 -12.55
CA ASN A 67 -4.60 1.49 -11.91
C ASN A 67 -4.01 2.79 -12.46
N GLN A 68 -3.06 2.73 -13.41
CA GLN A 68 -2.37 3.90 -13.96
C GLN A 68 -3.31 4.92 -14.64
N TYR A 69 -4.49 4.47 -15.08
CA TYR A 69 -5.47 5.28 -15.77
C TYR A 69 -6.85 5.26 -15.10
N ASP A 70 -6.92 4.76 -13.87
CA ASP A 70 -8.15 4.85 -13.08
C ASP A 70 -8.40 6.34 -12.79
N HIS A 71 -9.44 6.89 -13.40
CA HIS A 71 -9.92 8.24 -13.12
C HIS A 71 -10.67 8.15 -11.78
N GLU A 72 -9.91 8.23 -10.67
CA GLU A 72 -10.44 8.01 -9.33
C GLU A 72 -11.72 8.83 -9.08
N THR A 73 -12.77 8.18 -8.58
CA THR A 73 -13.99 8.86 -8.11
C THR A 73 -13.66 9.84 -6.99
N PHE A 74 -12.65 9.49 -6.18
CA PHE A 74 -12.08 10.34 -5.15
C PHE A 74 -10.78 10.98 -5.67
N GLN A 75 -10.94 12.04 -6.46
CA GLN A 75 -9.81 12.73 -7.07
C GLN A 75 -9.11 13.63 -6.05
N VAL A 76 -8.09 13.11 -5.38
CA VAL A 76 -7.15 13.98 -4.66
C VAL A 76 -6.38 14.76 -5.71
N MET A 77 -6.55 16.08 -5.74
CA MET A 77 -5.93 16.94 -6.77
C MET A 77 -4.40 16.89 -6.76
N GLU A 78 -3.80 16.54 -5.62
CA GLU A 78 -2.35 16.57 -5.43
C GLU A 78 -1.82 15.23 -4.89
N PRO A 79 -0.78 14.65 -5.49
CA PRO A 79 -0.18 13.42 -4.99
C PRO A 79 0.59 13.67 -3.70
N THR A 80 0.77 12.62 -2.89
CA THR A 80 1.47 12.65 -1.61
C THR A 80 2.48 11.51 -1.48
N CYS A 81 3.22 11.50 -0.38
CA CYS A 81 4.24 10.52 -0.09
C CYS A 81 3.64 9.20 0.45
N ILE A 82 3.64 8.15 -0.36
CA ILE A 82 3.08 6.83 0.01
C ILE A 82 4.16 5.75 0.11
N HIS A 83 3.83 4.62 0.74
CA HIS A 83 4.67 3.43 0.78
C HIS A 83 4.83 2.79 -0.60
N GLY A 84 3.74 2.63 -1.37
CA GLY A 84 3.81 2.14 -2.75
C GLY A 84 3.96 0.62 -2.92
N ASP A 85 3.81 -0.13 -1.84
CA ASP A 85 3.80 -1.60 -1.85
C ASP A 85 3.07 -2.13 -0.60
N LEU A 86 2.07 -1.39 -0.14
CA LEU A 86 1.46 -1.66 1.15
C LEU A 86 0.63 -2.95 1.12
N HIS A 87 0.95 -3.89 2.00
CA HIS A 87 0.24 -5.15 2.22
C HIS A 87 0.58 -5.68 3.62
N ILE A 88 -0.15 -6.65 4.16
CA ILE A 88 0.03 -7.19 5.53
C ILE A 88 1.46 -7.62 5.84
N GLY A 89 2.16 -8.22 4.86
CA GLY A 89 3.56 -8.62 5.00
C GLY A 89 4.60 -7.49 5.10
N GLN A 90 4.20 -6.23 4.90
CA GLN A 90 5.05 -5.06 5.16
C GLN A 90 5.02 -4.66 6.62
N PHE A 91 4.24 -5.35 7.46
CA PHE A 91 4.13 -5.05 8.87
C PHE A 91 4.74 -6.17 9.70
N GLN A 92 5.36 -5.78 10.81
CA GLN A 92 5.99 -6.69 11.76
C GLN A 92 5.67 -6.27 13.17
N TYR A 93 5.46 -7.27 14.03
CA TYR A 93 5.40 -7.04 15.48
C TYR A 93 6.80 -7.04 16.05
N TYR A 94 7.01 -6.20 17.05
CA TYR A 94 8.13 -6.31 17.98
C TYR A 94 7.64 -6.04 19.40
N PHE A 95 8.41 -6.49 20.38
CA PHE A 95 8.15 -6.16 21.77
C PHE A 95 8.99 -4.94 22.15
N ASP A 96 8.33 -3.88 22.60
CA ASP A 96 9.01 -2.71 23.15
C ASP A 96 9.37 -3.01 24.61
N ASP A 97 10.63 -3.36 24.86
CA ASP A 97 11.11 -3.73 26.20
C ASP A 97 10.95 -2.60 27.24
N VAL A 98 10.92 -1.35 26.80
CA VAL A 98 10.80 -0.19 27.69
C VAL A 98 9.34 0.01 28.10
N LYS A 99 8.43 -0.12 27.15
CA LYS A 99 6.98 0.05 27.38
C LYS A 99 6.28 -1.25 27.78
N HIS A 100 6.98 -2.39 27.71
CA HIS A 100 6.45 -3.73 27.89
C HIS A 100 5.20 -4.01 27.06
N GLU A 101 5.18 -3.52 25.81
CA GLU A 101 4.02 -3.63 24.91
C GLU A 101 4.40 -4.23 23.55
N ARG A 102 3.46 -4.96 22.94
CA ARG A 102 3.61 -5.40 21.55
C ARG A 102 3.28 -4.23 20.62
N VAL A 103 4.24 -3.89 19.78
CA VAL A 103 4.14 -2.79 18.83
C VAL A 103 4.10 -3.31 17.40
N LEU A 104 3.16 -2.80 16.61
CA LEU A 104 3.13 -3.00 15.17
C LEU A 104 3.92 -1.92 14.44
N LYS A 105 4.78 -2.32 13.51
CA LYS A 105 5.61 -1.41 12.71
C LYS A 105 5.56 -1.75 11.23
N ILE A 106 5.57 -0.72 10.40
CA ILE A 106 5.77 -0.85 8.96
C ILE A 106 7.26 -0.96 8.61
N ARG A 107 7.61 -1.91 7.75
CA ARG A 107 8.96 -2.10 7.22
C ARG A 107 9.37 -0.84 6.46
N ARG A 108 10.66 -0.50 6.51
CA ARG A 108 11.19 0.62 5.73
C ARG A 108 11.14 0.26 4.25
N HIS A 109 10.53 1.13 3.46
CA HIS A 109 10.45 1.01 2.01
C HIS A 109 10.76 2.37 1.37
N LYS A 110 11.18 2.36 0.10
CA LYS A 110 11.39 3.59 -0.65
C LYS A 110 10.03 4.25 -0.86
N LYS A 111 9.83 5.42 -0.26
CA LYS A 111 8.64 6.23 -0.46
C LYS A 111 8.55 6.71 -1.91
N ILE A 112 7.31 6.85 -2.39
CA ILE A 112 6.99 7.28 -3.75
C ILE A 112 5.92 8.39 -3.71
N ILE A 113 5.74 9.12 -4.82
CA ILE A 113 4.74 10.17 -4.94
C ILE A 113 3.57 9.65 -5.76
N ALA A 114 2.39 9.56 -5.14
CA ALA A 114 1.14 9.07 -5.74
C ALA A 114 -0.06 9.43 -4.83
N PRO A 115 -1.31 9.24 -5.27
CA PRO A 115 -2.47 9.38 -4.39
C PRO A 115 -2.37 8.49 -3.15
N PHE A 116 -2.71 9.01 -1.96
CA PHE A 116 -2.67 8.21 -0.72
C PHE A 116 -3.62 7.02 -0.74
N THR A 117 -4.67 7.13 -1.55
CA THR A 117 -5.66 6.10 -1.83
C THR A 117 -5.01 4.83 -2.37
N TRP A 118 -3.88 4.90 -3.08
CA TRP A 118 -3.21 3.72 -3.63
C TRP A 118 -2.69 2.78 -2.55
N ASP A 119 -2.14 3.31 -1.45
CA ASP A 119 -1.74 2.50 -0.30
C ASP A 119 -2.97 1.89 0.38
N LEU A 120 -4.05 2.66 0.53
CA LEU A 120 -5.29 2.19 1.14
C LEU A 120 -5.95 1.09 0.32
N LYS A 121 -6.18 1.32 -0.98
CA LYS A 121 -6.71 0.36 -1.95
C LYS A 121 -5.90 -0.93 -1.91
N ARG A 122 -4.57 -0.82 -1.98
CA ARG A 122 -3.69 -1.99 -2.00
C ARG A 122 -3.72 -2.80 -0.71
N LEU A 123 -3.68 -2.14 0.44
CA LEU A 123 -3.75 -2.82 1.73
C LEU A 123 -5.14 -3.40 1.99
N ALA A 124 -6.20 -2.66 1.68
CA ALA A 124 -7.58 -3.12 1.83
C ALA A 124 -7.89 -4.31 0.93
N THR A 125 -7.47 -4.31 -0.34
CA THR A 125 -7.55 -5.49 -1.21
C THR A 125 -6.81 -6.68 -0.61
N ASN A 126 -5.63 -6.46 -0.01
CA ASN A 126 -4.91 -7.53 0.65
C ASN A 126 -5.66 -8.10 1.88
N LEU A 127 -6.40 -7.26 2.62
CA LEU A 127 -7.28 -7.71 3.70
C LEU A 127 -8.44 -8.55 3.17
N VAL A 128 -9.07 -8.15 2.06
CA VAL A 128 -10.12 -8.96 1.40
C VAL A 128 -9.59 -10.32 1.00
N LEU A 129 -8.42 -10.39 0.36
CA LEU A 129 -7.81 -11.67 -0.02
C LEU A 129 -7.50 -12.57 1.18
N VAL A 130 -7.06 -11.98 2.30
CA VAL A 130 -6.87 -12.74 3.56
C VAL A 130 -8.20 -13.26 4.08
N ALA A 131 -9.26 -12.45 4.05
CA ALA A 131 -10.59 -12.85 4.50
C ALA A 131 -11.21 -13.94 3.62
N TYR A 132 -11.08 -13.84 2.28
CA TYR A 132 -11.46 -14.91 1.34
C TYR A 132 -10.72 -16.21 1.65
N TYR A 133 -9.40 -16.14 1.90
CA TYR A 133 -8.60 -17.31 2.27
C TYR A 133 -9.10 -17.98 3.56
N GLN A 134 -9.60 -17.20 4.52
CA GLN A 134 -10.14 -17.68 5.79
C GLN A 134 -11.61 -18.11 5.70
N GLY A 135 -12.26 -17.92 4.55
CA GLY A 135 -13.66 -18.28 4.32
C GLY A 135 -14.66 -17.35 4.99
N PHE A 136 -14.31 -16.08 5.23
CA PHE A 136 -15.25 -15.09 5.74
C PHE A 136 -16.27 -14.68 4.65
N SER A 137 -17.47 -14.35 5.09
CA SER A 137 -18.57 -13.87 4.24
C SER A 137 -18.38 -12.42 3.80
N ASP A 138 -19.06 -12.03 2.72
CA ASP A 138 -19.01 -10.66 2.19
C ASP A 138 -19.41 -9.60 3.22
N VAL A 139 -20.38 -9.92 4.10
CA VAL A 139 -20.82 -9.03 5.18
C VAL A 139 -19.67 -8.80 6.17
N GLU A 140 -19.00 -9.86 6.62
CA GLU A 140 -17.87 -9.77 7.54
C GLU A 140 -16.69 -8.99 6.91
N ILE A 141 -16.46 -9.19 5.62
CA ILE A 141 -15.43 -8.48 4.86
C ILE A 141 -15.71 -6.98 4.80
N ILE A 142 -16.95 -6.59 4.49
CA ILE A 142 -17.37 -5.19 4.49
C ILE A 142 -17.17 -4.57 5.88
N GLU A 143 -17.49 -5.29 6.95
CA GLU A 143 -17.26 -4.80 8.31
C GLU A 143 -15.76 -4.60 8.62
N ILE A 144 -14.90 -5.53 8.21
CA ILE A 144 -13.43 -5.42 8.34
C ILE A 144 -12.92 -4.17 7.60
N LEU A 145 -13.37 -3.96 6.36
CA LEU A 145 -12.97 -2.81 5.55
C LEU A 145 -13.47 -1.48 6.15
N HIS A 146 -14.70 -1.46 6.67
CA HIS A 146 -15.23 -0.31 7.40
C HIS A 146 -14.38 0.01 8.64
N VAL A 147 -13.99 -0.99 9.43
CA VAL A 147 -13.10 -0.80 10.58
C VAL A 147 -11.77 -0.20 10.12
N PHE A 148 -11.14 -0.77 9.10
CA PHE A 148 -9.88 -0.29 8.54
C PHE A 148 -9.95 1.19 8.14
N ILE A 149 -10.89 1.56 7.27
CA ILE A 149 -10.94 2.92 6.70
C ILE A 149 -11.45 3.95 7.70
N ARG A 150 -12.44 3.62 8.54
CA ARG A 150 -12.89 4.53 9.60
C ARG A 150 -11.79 4.82 10.60
N GLN A 151 -11.02 3.80 10.97
CA GLN A 151 -9.90 3.99 11.87
C GLN A 151 -8.78 4.81 11.21
N TYR A 152 -8.53 4.61 9.92
CA TYR A 152 -7.56 5.43 9.17
C TYR A 152 -7.96 6.91 9.19
N ILE A 153 -9.21 7.22 8.79
CA ILE A 153 -9.75 8.58 8.78
C ILE A 153 -9.63 9.21 10.17
N LYS A 154 -10.13 8.52 11.20
CA LYS A 154 -10.05 8.99 12.60
C LYS A 154 -8.61 9.34 13.01
N ASN A 155 -7.65 8.47 12.70
CA ASN A 155 -6.26 8.68 13.13
C ASN A 155 -5.54 9.76 12.33
N VAL A 156 -5.87 9.91 11.05
CA VAL A 156 -5.39 11.02 10.23
C VAL A 156 -5.95 12.34 10.74
N THR A 157 -7.25 12.45 11.02
CA THR A 157 -7.86 13.67 11.59
C THR A 157 -7.19 14.04 12.91
N ILE A 158 -7.03 13.09 13.84
CA ILE A 158 -6.34 13.32 15.11
C ILE A 158 -4.90 13.84 14.88
N ARG A 159 -4.22 13.39 13.82
CA ARG A 159 -2.87 13.87 13.51
C ARG A 159 -2.85 15.26 12.95
N ILE A 160 -3.72 15.55 11.99
CA ILE A 160 -3.88 16.87 11.40
C ILE A 160 -4.15 17.89 12.51
N ASP A 161 -5.10 17.60 13.41
CA ASP A 161 -5.43 18.47 14.54
C ASP A 161 -4.22 18.74 15.43
N LYS A 162 -3.43 17.71 15.75
CA LYS A 162 -2.21 17.86 16.55
C LYS A 162 -1.14 18.68 15.84
N ILE A 163 -0.97 18.51 14.54
CA ILE A 163 -0.02 19.29 13.72
C ILE A 163 -0.46 20.76 13.70
N ASN A 164 -1.75 21.02 13.46
CA ASN A 164 -2.34 22.36 13.44
C ASN A 164 -2.23 23.06 14.81
N LEU A 165 -2.46 22.34 15.91
CA LEU A 165 -2.20 22.87 17.26
C LEU A 165 -0.72 23.23 17.43
N CYS A 166 0.21 22.36 17.03
CA CYS A 166 1.64 22.66 17.16
C CYS A 166 2.07 23.90 16.37
N ARG A 167 1.45 24.15 15.20
CA ARG A 167 1.65 25.40 14.43
C ARG A 167 1.21 26.63 15.22
N GLN A 168 0.02 26.60 15.82
CA GLN A 168 -0.49 27.75 16.59
C GLN A 168 0.41 28.12 17.78
N TYR A 169 1.14 27.16 18.36
CA TYR A 169 2.03 27.38 19.48
C TYR A 169 3.52 27.57 19.09
N SER A 170 3.93 27.32 17.84
CA SER A 170 5.33 27.53 17.42
C SER A 170 5.72 29.01 17.31
N ASP A 171 4.74 29.90 17.13
CA ASP A 171 4.95 31.35 17.07
C ASP A 171 5.12 32.02 18.46
N LYS A 172 5.10 31.26 19.57
CA LYS A 172 5.21 31.82 20.94
C LYS A 172 6.08 30.97 21.89
N ASN A 173 7.40 31.19 21.88
CA ASN A 173 8.41 30.81 22.91
C ASN A 173 8.49 29.32 23.37
N GLU A 174 9.44 29.03 24.29
CA GLU A 174 9.97 27.73 24.82
C GLU A 174 9.03 26.50 24.93
N GLN A 175 7.71 26.66 24.94
CA GLN A 175 6.72 25.57 24.96
C GLN A 175 6.72 24.72 23.67
N SER A 176 7.27 25.24 22.58
CA SER A 176 7.41 24.52 21.30
C SER A 176 8.28 23.26 21.40
N HIS A 177 9.27 23.20 22.29
CA HIS A 177 10.11 22.02 22.49
C HIS A 177 9.36 20.87 23.18
N GLN A 178 8.50 21.17 24.16
CA GLN A 178 7.67 20.16 24.82
C GLN A 178 6.56 19.62 23.91
N LEU A 179 5.93 20.47 23.07
CA LEU A 179 4.93 20.02 22.10
C LEU A 179 5.53 19.19 20.95
N LYS A 180 6.70 19.59 20.42
CA LYS A 180 7.47 18.78 19.45
C LYS A 180 7.88 17.42 20.06
N SER A 181 8.25 17.40 21.33
CA SER A 181 8.50 16.16 22.09
C SER A 181 7.21 15.31 22.24
N CYS A 182 6.05 15.92 22.52
CA CYS A 182 4.77 15.22 22.62
C CYS A 182 4.28 14.60 21.29
N LEU A 183 4.53 15.26 20.16
CA LEU A 183 4.31 14.69 18.82
C LEU A 183 5.20 13.47 18.55
N ALA A 184 6.44 13.48 19.05
CA ALA A 184 7.31 12.30 19.05
C ALA A 184 6.85 11.24 20.09
N HIS A 185 6.27 11.66 21.22
CA HIS A 185 5.97 10.79 22.38
C HIS A 185 4.62 10.06 22.37
N ARG A 186 3.75 10.29 21.38
CA ARG A 186 2.63 9.36 21.08
C ARG A 186 2.74 8.72 19.71
N GLN A 187 3.98 8.53 19.28
CA GLN A 187 4.30 7.38 18.47
C GLN A 187 4.02 6.12 19.31
N ILE A 188 3.26 5.20 18.72
CA ILE A 188 3.75 3.82 18.69
C ILE A 188 5.23 3.94 18.27
N SER A 189 6.16 3.77 19.21
CA SER A 189 7.52 4.34 19.24
C SER A 189 8.24 4.22 17.90
N VAL A 190 8.46 5.32 17.19
CA VAL A 190 9.35 5.37 16.02
C VAL A 190 10.28 6.56 16.15
N ILE A 191 11.34 6.34 16.96
CA ILE A 191 12.60 7.08 17.04
C ILE A 191 12.74 7.98 18.28
N GLY A 192 13.35 7.37 19.29
CA GLY A 192 14.11 8.01 20.35
C GLY A 192 14.93 6.92 21.03
N SER A 193 16.21 6.80 20.67
CA SER A 193 17.17 5.77 21.13
C SER A 193 16.78 4.34 20.78
N ILE A 194 17.50 3.69 19.87
CA ILE A 194 17.31 2.27 19.52
C ILE A 194 17.46 1.44 20.81
N PRO A 195 16.37 0.92 21.42
CA PRO A 195 16.53 -0.20 22.32
C PRO A 195 16.89 -1.37 21.42
N ILE A 196 17.78 -2.24 21.88
CA ILE A 196 18.30 -3.36 21.10
C ILE A 196 17.10 -4.17 20.61
N GLN A 197 16.79 -4.09 19.31
CA GLN A 197 15.60 -4.70 18.70
C GLN A 197 15.81 -6.21 18.64
N HIS A 198 15.45 -6.90 19.70
CA HIS A 198 15.37 -8.35 19.71
C HIS A 198 13.97 -8.77 19.23
N ASP A 199 13.94 -9.69 18.26
CA ASP A 199 12.79 -10.45 17.78
C ASP A 199 11.64 -9.67 17.09
N MET A 200 11.91 -9.27 15.83
CA MET A 200 10.88 -8.83 14.89
C MET A 200 10.17 -10.05 14.28
N HIS A 201 8.84 -10.09 14.36
CA HIS A 201 8.04 -11.19 13.85
C HIS A 201 7.08 -10.73 12.75
N ASP A 202 7.06 -11.50 11.66
CA ASP A 202 6.07 -11.30 10.60
C ASP A 202 4.67 -11.64 11.09
N ILE A 203 3.67 -10.95 10.56
CA ILE A 203 2.28 -11.29 10.79
C ILE A 203 2.00 -12.65 10.14
N ASP A 204 1.65 -13.63 10.96
CA ASP A 204 1.16 -14.93 10.51
C ASP A 204 -0.34 -14.84 10.17
N TRP A 205 -0.63 -14.26 9.00
CA TRP A 205 -1.98 -14.01 8.53
C TRP A 205 -2.82 -15.29 8.37
N LYS A 206 -2.18 -16.47 8.29
CA LYS A 206 -2.87 -17.76 8.25
C LYS A 206 -3.51 -18.13 9.59
N LYS A 207 -3.06 -17.53 10.70
CA LYS A 207 -3.65 -17.71 12.04
C LYS A 207 -4.76 -16.70 12.37
N LEU A 208 -5.12 -15.83 11.43
CA LEU A 208 -6.23 -14.88 11.60
C LEU A 208 -7.55 -15.54 11.20
N ASP A 209 -7.93 -16.59 11.92
CA ASP A 209 -9.07 -17.47 11.61
C ASP A 209 -10.43 -16.94 12.15
N THR A 210 -10.44 -15.79 12.81
CA THR A 210 -11.66 -15.13 13.29
C THR A 210 -11.80 -13.71 12.77
N VAL A 211 -13.02 -13.29 12.46
CA VAL A 211 -13.35 -11.92 12.03
C VAL A 211 -12.83 -10.89 13.04
N ALA A 212 -13.03 -11.14 14.34
CA ALA A 212 -12.54 -10.26 15.40
C ALA A 212 -11.01 -10.07 15.35
N SER A 213 -10.24 -11.15 15.11
CA SER A 213 -8.78 -11.05 15.01
C SER A 213 -8.35 -10.18 13.81
N LEU A 214 -9.03 -10.32 12.67
CA LEU A 214 -8.71 -9.56 11.48
C LEU A 214 -9.16 -8.09 11.60
N MET A 215 -10.28 -7.81 12.29
CA MET A 215 -10.71 -6.44 12.63
C MET A 215 -9.72 -5.74 13.56
N ILE A 216 -9.22 -6.42 14.60
CA ILE A 216 -8.20 -5.88 15.50
C ILE A 216 -6.94 -5.53 14.71
N LEU A 217 -6.51 -6.43 13.81
CA LEU A 217 -5.37 -6.15 12.96
C LEU A 217 -5.64 -5.00 12.00
N ALA A 218 -6.81 -4.96 11.36
CA ALA A 218 -7.22 -3.87 10.48
C ALA A 218 -7.15 -2.50 11.20
N GLU A 219 -7.60 -2.44 12.46
CA GLU A 219 -7.48 -1.23 13.28
C GLU A 219 -6.02 -0.83 13.49
N GLN A 220 -5.16 -1.79 13.87
CA GLN A 220 -3.73 -1.54 14.09
C GLN A 220 -3.01 -1.09 12.82
N LEU A 221 -3.30 -1.73 11.69
CA LEU A 221 -2.76 -1.38 10.38
C LEU A 221 -3.17 0.05 10.01
N ALA A 222 -4.45 0.40 10.14
CA ALA A 222 -4.96 1.73 9.85
C ALA A 222 -4.25 2.83 10.64
N ILE A 223 -3.99 2.58 11.93
CA ILE A 223 -3.20 3.49 12.76
C ILE A 223 -1.81 3.66 12.16
N VAL A 224 -1.05 2.59 11.97
CA VAL A 224 0.34 2.66 11.46
C VAL A 224 0.42 3.35 10.09
N VAL A 225 -0.56 3.11 9.21
CA VAL A 225 -0.62 3.74 7.89
C VAL A 225 -0.93 5.24 7.99
N ALA A 226 -1.90 5.64 8.81
CA ALA A 226 -2.17 7.04 9.12
C ALA A 226 -0.92 7.74 9.69
N ASN A 227 -0.15 7.05 10.55
CA ASN A 227 1.13 7.58 11.03
C ASN A 227 2.09 7.85 9.86
N SER A 228 2.20 6.90 8.94
CA SER A 228 3.16 6.95 7.84
C SER A 228 2.79 8.00 6.78
N HIS A 229 1.50 8.23 6.54
CA HIS A 229 1.01 9.23 5.59
C HIS A 229 1.13 10.67 6.11
N CYS A 230 1.09 10.88 7.43
CA CYS A 230 1.29 12.20 8.04
C CYS A 230 2.76 12.50 8.39
N GLN A 231 3.71 11.65 7.99
CA GLN A 231 5.14 11.88 8.21
C GLN A 231 5.81 12.40 6.94
N PRO A 232 6.80 13.31 7.03
CA PRO A 232 7.58 13.69 5.87
C PRO A 232 8.30 12.48 5.26
N PRO A 233 8.55 12.50 3.93
CA PRO A 233 9.48 11.56 3.32
C PRO A 233 10.84 11.61 4.02
N VAL A 234 11.29 10.48 4.56
CA VAL A 234 12.63 10.38 5.18
C VAL A 234 13.68 10.45 4.07
N SER A 235 14.43 11.56 4.06
CA SER A 235 15.70 11.80 3.35
C SER A 235 15.73 11.50 1.84
N ILE A 236 15.55 12.53 1.02
CA ILE A 236 16.46 12.76 -0.12
C ILE A 236 17.50 13.74 0.42
N SER A 237 18.75 13.30 0.51
CA SER A 237 19.90 14.03 1.08
C SER A 237 20.30 15.31 0.31
N SER A 238 19.39 15.95 -0.41
CA SER A 238 19.69 17.12 -1.23
C SER A 238 18.77 18.31 -1.02
N ILE A 239 17.72 18.26 -0.19
CA ILE A 239 16.88 19.45 -0.02
C ILE A 239 16.29 19.53 1.39
N GLN A 240 17.09 20.06 2.33
CA GLN A 240 16.66 20.41 3.69
C GLN A 240 15.42 21.34 3.68
N ASN A 241 15.26 22.17 2.64
CA ASN A 241 14.10 23.07 2.45
C ASN A 241 12.83 22.41 1.87
N LEU A 242 12.89 21.17 1.36
CA LEU A 242 11.70 20.44 0.91
C LEU A 242 11.07 19.63 2.04
N ILE A 243 11.82 19.33 3.11
CA ILE A 243 11.37 18.39 4.16
C ILE A 243 10.29 19.01 5.05
N GLU A 244 10.38 20.31 5.34
CA GLU A 244 9.34 21.04 6.06
C GLU A 244 8.10 21.23 5.16
N ASN A 245 8.28 21.65 3.90
CA ASN A 245 7.18 21.78 2.94
C ASN A 245 6.49 20.44 2.61
N ASN A 246 7.21 19.31 2.62
CA ASN A 246 6.66 18.01 2.23
C ASN A 246 5.79 17.36 3.33
N ALA A 247 6.13 17.49 4.62
CA ALA A 247 5.26 16.98 5.70
C ALA A 247 3.92 17.71 5.71
N GLU A 248 3.99 19.02 5.54
CA GLU A 248 2.84 19.92 5.48
C GLU A 248 2.00 19.64 4.25
N HIS A 249 2.65 19.45 3.09
CA HIS A 249 1.99 19.01 1.86
C HIS A 249 1.24 17.70 2.07
N CYS A 250 1.90 16.67 2.60
CA CYS A 250 1.27 15.36 2.79
C CYS A 250 0.03 15.43 3.68
N THR A 251 0.11 16.23 4.74
CA THR A 251 -0.99 16.42 5.70
C THR A 251 -2.12 17.26 5.08
N HIS A 252 -1.79 18.34 4.37
CA HIS A 252 -2.74 19.23 3.72
C HIS A 252 -3.53 18.52 2.61
N VAL A 253 -2.85 17.72 1.79
CA VAL A 253 -3.48 16.92 0.74
C VAL A 253 -4.58 16.03 1.32
N ILE A 254 -4.30 15.35 2.44
CA ILE A 254 -5.27 14.44 3.06
C ILE A 254 -6.35 15.22 3.82
N GLU A 255 -6.00 16.34 4.46
CA GLU A 255 -6.96 17.24 5.14
C GLU A 255 -8.01 17.77 4.16
N THR A 256 -7.57 18.29 3.00
CA THR A 256 -8.44 18.78 1.94
C THR A 256 -9.34 17.66 1.40
N ALA A 257 -8.78 16.47 1.20
CA ALA A 257 -9.53 15.32 0.72
C ALA A 257 -10.59 14.84 1.73
N LEU A 258 -10.37 15.02 3.04
CA LEU A 258 -11.24 14.53 4.11
C LEU A 258 -12.00 15.63 4.84
N SER A 259 -12.12 16.81 4.24
CA SER A 259 -12.64 18.03 4.89
C SER A 259 -14.09 17.93 5.36
N SER A 260 -14.90 17.08 4.72
CA SER A 260 -16.32 16.88 5.04
C SER A 260 -16.67 15.43 5.35
N LYS A 261 -17.75 15.23 6.10
CA LYS A 261 -18.30 13.88 6.37
C LYS A 261 -18.73 13.17 5.09
N THR A 262 -19.19 13.91 4.09
CA THR A 262 -19.57 13.35 2.78
C THR A 262 -18.35 12.77 2.07
N GLN A 263 -17.26 13.53 1.96
CA GLN A 263 -16.00 13.05 1.36
C GLN A 263 -15.41 11.86 2.13
N GLN A 264 -15.51 11.86 3.46
CA GLN A 264 -15.09 10.72 4.27
C GLN A 264 -15.91 9.46 3.96
N GLN A 265 -17.22 9.60 3.74
CA GLN A 265 -18.09 8.48 3.36
C GLN A 265 -17.83 8.03 1.92
N GLU A 266 -17.56 8.96 1.00
CA GLU A 266 -17.17 8.64 -0.38
C GLU A 266 -15.87 7.84 -0.41
N LEU A 267 -14.85 8.24 0.37
CA LEU A 267 -13.62 7.47 0.50
C LEU A 267 -13.89 6.05 1.04
N ILE A 268 -14.73 5.91 2.07
CA ILE A 268 -15.09 4.58 2.60
C ILE A 268 -15.70 3.73 1.49
N ASN A 269 -16.67 4.26 0.75
CA ASN A 269 -17.35 3.53 -0.31
C ASN A 269 -16.40 3.16 -1.45
N ASP A 270 -15.56 4.11 -1.91
CA ASP A 270 -14.58 3.91 -2.98
C ASP A 270 -13.60 2.81 -2.62
N ILE A 271 -12.95 2.90 -1.45
CA ILE A 271 -11.98 1.87 -1.04
C ILE A 271 -12.66 0.51 -0.84
N CYS A 272 -13.85 0.46 -0.24
CA CYS A 272 -14.54 -0.82 -0.03
C CYS A 272 -14.91 -1.49 -1.35
N LEU A 273 -15.56 -0.75 -2.25
CA LEU A 273 -15.98 -1.26 -3.55
C LEU A 273 -14.78 -1.68 -4.39
N PHE A 274 -13.78 -0.80 -4.49
CA PHE A 274 -12.54 -1.08 -5.21
C PHE A 274 -11.88 -2.35 -4.68
N SER A 275 -11.74 -2.48 -3.35
CA SER A 275 -10.97 -3.57 -2.76
C SER A 275 -11.61 -4.94 -2.95
N ILE A 276 -12.94 -5.02 -2.91
CA ILE A 276 -13.69 -6.24 -3.20
C ILE A 276 -13.53 -6.63 -4.68
N ILE A 277 -13.78 -5.68 -5.59
CA ILE A 277 -13.64 -5.92 -7.05
C ILE A 277 -12.21 -6.34 -7.40
N TYR A 278 -11.21 -5.60 -6.91
CA TYR A 278 -9.83 -5.90 -7.25
C TYR A 278 -9.34 -7.21 -6.60
N ALA A 279 -9.92 -7.64 -5.48
CA ALA A 279 -9.64 -8.96 -4.92
C ALA A 279 -10.12 -10.08 -5.86
N GLU A 280 -11.30 -9.95 -6.47
CA GLU A 280 -11.78 -10.91 -7.48
C GLU A 280 -10.84 -10.96 -8.70
N ILE A 281 -10.37 -9.80 -9.18
CA ILE A 281 -9.37 -9.72 -10.24
C ILE A 281 -8.08 -10.44 -9.83
N ALA A 282 -7.58 -10.19 -8.62
CA ALA A 282 -6.37 -10.81 -8.11
C ALA A 282 -6.49 -12.34 -7.95
N GLU A 283 -7.65 -12.85 -7.52
CA GLU A 283 -7.92 -14.29 -7.48
C GLU A 283 -8.00 -14.90 -8.89
N ARG A 284 -8.68 -14.23 -9.82
CA ARG A 284 -8.71 -14.63 -11.24
C ARG A 284 -7.30 -14.69 -11.83
N ASP A 285 -6.48 -13.68 -11.55
CA ASP A 285 -5.09 -13.61 -12.02
C ASP A 285 -4.23 -14.70 -11.41
N HIS A 286 -4.36 -14.97 -10.11
CA HIS A 286 -3.67 -16.08 -9.46
C HIS A 286 -4.07 -17.42 -10.09
N ARG A 287 -5.36 -17.64 -10.38
CA ARG A 287 -5.85 -18.85 -11.05
C ARG A 287 -5.26 -19.01 -12.45
N LEU A 288 -5.27 -17.94 -13.26
CA LEU A 288 -4.67 -17.92 -14.60
C LEU A 288 -3.16 -18.17 -14.53
N PHE A 289 -2.48 -17.46 -13.62
CA PHE A 289 -1.07 -17.63 -13.36
C PHE A 289 -0.75 -19.08 -13.00
N PHE A 290 -1.42 -19.64 -11.99
CA PHE A 290 -1.19 -20.99 -11.51
C PHE A 290 -1.40 -22.03 -12.62
N LYS A 291 -2.50 -21.93 -13.37
CA LYS A 291 -2.83 -22.83 -14.49
C LYS A 291 -1.75 -22.80 -15.57
N HIS A 292 -1.29 -21.60 -15.96
CA HIS A 292 -0.37 -21.44 -17.08
C HIS A 292 1.11 -21.48 -16.70
N PHE A 293 1.44 -21.26 -15.43
CA PHE A 293 2.74 -21.54 -14.84
C PHE A 293 3.04 -23.05 -14.86
N ARG A 294 2.07 -23.88 -14.44
CA ARG A 294 2.22 -25.35 -14.45
C ARG A 294 2.35 -25.96 -15.84
N ASN A 295 1.87 -25.26 -16.87
CA ASN A 295 1.88 -25.69 -18.27
C ASN A 295 2.91 -24.94 -19.13
N GLU A 296 3.90 -24.28 -18.50
CA GLU A 296 5.01 -23.56 -19.14
C GLU A 296 4.63 -22.40 -20.09
N ARG A 297 3.33 -22.12 -20.34
CA ARG A 297 2.87 -21.04 -21.23
C ARG A 297 3.38 -19.67 -20.79
N ILE A 298 3.46 -19.43 -19.48
CA ILE A 298 4.01 -18.16 -18.96
C ILE A 298 5.49 -18.02 -19.30
N PHE A 299 6.27 -19.09 -19.14
CA PHE A 299 7.70 -19.07 -19.49
C PHE A 299 7.93 -18.89 -20.99
N ASN A 300 7.15 -19.61 -21.81
CA ASN A 300 7.22 -19.49 -23.26
C ASN A 300 6.88 -18.07 -23.72
N GLY A 301 5.81 -17.47 -23.18
CA GLY A 301 5.43 -16.10 -23.49
C GLY A 301 6.50 -15.08 -23.07
N ILE A 302 7.04 -15.19 -21.86
CA ILE A 302 8.12 -14.30 -21.37
C ILE A 302 9.38 -14.40 -22.23
N ASN A 303 9.78 -15.60 -22.66
CA ASN A 303 11.00 -15.81 -23.44
C ASN A 303 10.95 -15.13 -24.82
N VAL A 304 9.76 -15.01 -25.41
CA VAL A 304 9.54 -14.32 -26.69
C VAL A 304 9.61 -12.79 -26.53
N LEU A 305 9.18 -12.26 -25.38
CA LEU A 305 9.15 -10.84 -25.05
C LEU A 305 10.54 -10.36 -24.57
N ASN A 306 11.45 -10.22 -25.52
CA ASN A 306 12.84 -9.83 -25.33
C ASN A 306 12.95 -8.32 -25.01
N HIS A 307 13.00 -7.91 -23.73
CA HIS A 307 13.03 -6.47 -23.39
C HIS A 307 14.12 -6.03 -22.41
N THR A 308 14.65 -4.84 -22.71
CA THR A 308 15.47 -3.95 -21.88
C THR A 308 14.79 -3.67 -20.54
N ARG A 309 15.58 -3.51 -19.48
CA ARG A 309 15.06 -3.23 -18.14
C ARG A 309 14.39 -1.85 -18.09
N ILE A 310 13.07 -1.84 -17.91
CA ILE A 310 12.31 -0.64 -17.57
C ILE A 310 12.17 -0.61 -16.03
N PRO A 311 12.50 0.49 -15.36
CA PRO A 311 12.28 0.64 -13.93
C PRO A 311 10.81 0.38 -13.59
N HIS A 312 10.54 -0.10 -12.37
CA HIS A 312 9.18 -0.16 -11.81
C HIS A 312 8.43 1.16 -12.12
N PRO A 313 7.11 1.18 -12.41
CA PRO A 313 6.39 2.43 -12.72
C PRO A 313 6.64 3.52 -11.67
N LEU A 314 6.83 3.08 -10.42
CA LEU A 314 7.10 3.92 -9.25
C LEU A 314 8.59 4.14 -8.92
N ALA A 315 9.51 3.44 -9.60
CA ALA A 315 10.93 3.70 -9.49
C ALA A 315 11.36 4.98 -10.25
N ASP A 316 10.61 5.34 -11.30
CA ASP A 316 10.82 6.48 -12.20
C ASP A 316 10.02 7.74 -11.85
N ALA A 317 9.43 7.84 -10.66
CA ALA A 317 8.91 9.11 -10.12
C ALA A 317 10.01 10.20 -9.91
N ARG A 318 11.22 9.99 -10.44
CA ARG A 318 12.31 10.97 -10.58
C ARG A 318 12.40 11.58 -11.98
N SER A 319 11.77 11.00 -13.01
CA SER A 319 11.94 11.39 -14.43
C SER A 319 10.66 11.81 -15.13
N LEU A 320 9.48 11.60 -14.53
CA LEU A 320 8.30 12.34 -14.93
C LEU A 320 8.52 13.80 -14.54
N SER A 321 8.98 14.60 -15.51
CA SER A 321 8.70 16.01 -15.54
C SER A 321 7.22 16.14 -15.22
N ILE A 322 6.92 16.73 -14.08
CA ILE A 322 5.58 17.18 -13.75
C ILE A 322 5.19 18.08 -14.92
N LEU A 323 4.43 17.54 -15.87
CA LEU A 323 3.61 18.35 -16.74
C LEU A 323 2.51 18.86 -15.81
N ILE A 324 2.84 19.96 -15.13
CA ILE A 324 1.85 20.90 -14.63
C ILE A 324 1.06 21.25 -15.89
N VAL A 325 -0.19 20.78 -15.97
CA VAL A 325 -1.14 21.31 -16.93
C VAL A 325 -1.42 22.76 -16.55
#